data_AF-A0A7J2IPW0-F1
#
_entry.id   AF-A0A7J2IPW0-F1
#
_cell.length_a   1.000
_cell.length_b   1.000
_cell.length_c   1.000
_cell.angle_alpha   90.00
_cell.angle_beta   90.00
_cell.angle_gamma   90.00
#
_symmetry.space_group_name_H-M   'P 1'
#
loop_
_entity.id
_entity.type
_entity.pdbx_description
1 polymer ?
#
loop_
_entity_poly.entity_id
_entity_poly.type
_entity_poly.pdbx_seq_one_letter_code
_entity_poly.pdbx_strand_id
1 'polypeptide(L)'
;MAEETTPAKVFKILDLTKVPSAEAGRIGKYDLLITYQDAAGRVRITKLPYEQFEGKSEEEQEKLIREAILREESERLKFIGREIKL
;
A
#
# COMPACT_ATOMS: atom_id res chain seq x y z
N MET A 1 11.83 -18.37 -24.09
CA MET A 1 11.22 -17.96 -22.81
C MET A 1 11.75 -16.56 -22.53
N ALA A 2 11.03 -15.54 -22.98
CA ALA A 2 11.43 -14.15 -22.75
C ALA A 2 10.71 -13.71 -21.48
N GLU A 3 11.48 -13.53 -20.42
CA GLU A 3 11.02 -12.98 -19.15
C GLU A 3 10.66 -11.51 -19.43
N GLU A 4 9.36 -11.21 -19.51
CA GLU A 4 8.85 -9.84 -19.58
C GLU A 4 9.26 -9.11 -18.31
N THR A 5 10.43 -8.47 -18.35
CA THR A 5 10.91 -7.53 -17.35
C THR A 5 10.05 -6.27 -17.49
N THR A 6 8.84 -6.35 -16.93
CA THR A 6 8.01 -5.17 -16.68
C THR A 6 8.91 -4.19 -15.93
N PRO A 7 9.10 -2.94 -16.41
CA PRO A 7 9.98 -1.99 -15.74
C PRO A 7 9.56 -1.93 -14.29
N ALA A 8 10.50 -2.19 -13.37
CA ALA A 8 10.25 -2.16 -11.95
C ALA A 8 9.54 -0.85 -11.62
N LYS A 9 8.25 -0.93 -11.33
CA LYS A 9 7.46 0.26 -10.96
C LYS A 9 8.04 0.74 -9.65
N VAL A 10 8.78 1.84 -9.72
CA VAL A 10 9.37 2.46 -8.53
C VAL A 10 8.26 3.18 -7.79
N PHE A 11 8.07 2.80 -6.53
CA PHE A 11 7.21 3.51 -5.60
C PHE A 11 8.12 4.20 -4.59
N LYS A 12 7.92 5.50 -4.39
CA LYS A 12 8.68 6.27 -3.40
C LYS A 12 7.83 6.46 -2.17
N ILE A 13 8.26 5.92 -1.03
CA ILE A 13 7.61 6.20 0.26
C ILE A 13 7.91 7.67 0.61
N LEU A 14 6.85 8.42 0.90
CA LEU A 14 6.93 9.83 1.27
C LEU A 14 6.81 10.01 2.78
N ASP A 15 5.94 9.25 3.42
CA ASP A 15 5.65 9.36 4.85
C ASP A 15 5.06 8.06 5.43
N LEU A 16 5.34 7.81 6.71
CA LEU A 16 4.77 6.73 7.51
C LEU A 16 4.20 7.31 8.80
N THR A 17 2.88 7.34 8.93
CA THR A 17 2.21 7.94 10.09
C THR A 17 1.37 6.91 10.84
N LYS A 18 1.58 6.81 12.16
CA LYS A 18 0.73 6.01 13.07
C LYS A 18 -0.50 6.82 13.47
N VAL A 19 -1.69 6.29 13.23
CA VAL A 19 -2.97 6.92 13.60
C VAL A 19 -3.84 5.95 14.41
N PRO A 20 -4.71 6.44 15.31
CA PRO A 20 -5.74 5.59 15.91
C PRO A 20 -6.61 4.97 14.82
N SER A 21 -6.91 3.66 14.92
CA SER A 21 -7.75 2.99 13.93
C SER A 21 -9.20 3.48 14.02
N ALA A 22 -9.79 3.81 12.87
CA ALA A 22 -11.19 4.21 12.77
C ALA A 22 -12.14 3.01 12.59
N GLU A 23 -11.61 1.78 12.46
CA GLU A 23 -12.43 0.59 12.24
C GLU A 23 -13.10 0.13 13.53
N ALA A 24 -14.41 -0.14 13.48
CA ALA A 24 -15.22 -0.48 14.65
C ALA A 24 -14.72 -1.73 15.42
N GLY A 25 -14.06 -2.67 14.73
CA GLY A 25 -13.44 -3.85 15.36
C GLY A 25 -12.02 -3.63 15.91
N ARG A 26 -11.48 -2.41 15.79
CA ARG A 26 -10.09 -2.06 16.13
C ARG A 26 -10.02 -0.93 17.16
N ILE A 27 -11.02 -0.82 18.04
CA ILE A 27 -11.04 0.16 19.13
C ILE A 27 -9.77 0.01 19.99
N GLY A 28 -9.04 1.11 20.18
CA GLY A 28 -7.78 1.16 20.94
C GLY A 28 -6.54 0.66 20.18
N LYS A 29 -6.70 0.23 18.92
CA LYS A 29 -5.59 -0.18 18.05
C LYS A 29 -5.20 0.96 17.10
N TYR A 30 -4.07 0.79 16.44
CA TYR A 30 -3.51 1.81 15.55
C TYR A 30 -3.38 1.28 14.13
N ASP A 31 -3.51 2.16 13.15
CA ASP A 31 -3.17 1.86 11.78
C ASP A 31 -1.91 2.64 11.39
N LEU A 32 -1.09 2.03 10.54
CA LEU A 32 0.00 2.70 9.87
C LEU A 32 -0.50 3.19 8.52
N LEU A 33 -0.50 4.50 8.33
CA LEU A 33 -0.72 5.13 7.05
C LEU A 33 0.61 5.20 6.31
N ILE A 34 0.62 4.66 5.09
CA ILE A 34 1.77 4.66 4.20
C ILE A 34 1.43 5.61 3.05
N THR A 35 2.11 6.76 3.03
CA THR A 35 2.00 7.70 1.93
C THR A 35 3.11 7.41 0.93
N TYR A 36 2.76 7.15 -0.32
CA TYR A 36 3.71 6.83 -1.38
C TYR A 36 3.39 7.53 -2.69
N GLN A 37 4.41 7.76 -3.50
CA GLN A 37 4.30 8.26 -4.85
C GLN A 37 4.44 7.10 -5.84
N ASP A 38 3.50 6.97 -6.78
CA ASP A 38 3.57 5.99 -7.86
C ASP A 38 4.51 6.45 -9.00
N ALA A 39 4.80 5.54 -9.94
CA ALA A 39 5.65 5.82 -11.10
C ALA A 39 5.10 6.93 -12.02
N ALA A 40 3.82 7.28 -11.92
CA ALA A 40 3.21 8.38 -12.65
C ALA A 40 3.22 9.69 -11.85
N GLY A 41 3.93 9.74 -10.71
CA GLY A 41 4.07 10.91 -9.85
C GLY A 41 2.88 11.16 -8.92
N ARG A 42 1.87 10.29 -8.90
CA ARG A 42 0.65 10.47 -8.09
C ARG A 42 0.90 10.04 -6.66
N VAL A 43 0.52 10.88 -5.70
CA VAL A 43 0.59 10.59 -4.28
C VAL A 43 -0.64 9.80 -3.85
N ARG A 44 -0.42 8.72 -3.11
CA ARG A 44 -1.46 7.83 -2.58
C ARG A 44 -1.17 7.47 -1.14
N ILE A 45 -2.23 7.06 -0.46
CA ILE A 45 -2.19 6.60 0.91
C ILE A 45 -2.80 5.20 0.93
N THR A 46 -2.08 4.25 1.51
CA THR A 46 -2.65 2.96 1.91
C THR A 46 -2.46 2.77 3.40
N LYS A 47 -3.14 1.78 3.98
CA LYS A 47 -3.09 1.50 5.42
C LYS A 47 -2.83 0.03 5.71
N LEU A 48 -2.14 -0.23 6.80
CA LEU A 48 -2.04 -1.55 7.41
C LEU A 48 -2.15 -1.47 8.93
N PRO A 49 -2.61 -2.53 9.61
CA PRO A 49 -2.60 -2.60 11.07
C PRO A 49 -1.19 -2.35 11.65
N TYR A 50 -1.04 -1.37 12.55
CA TYR A 50 0.27 -1.02 13.10
C TYR A 50 0.90 -2.19 13.87
N GLU A 51 0.09 -3.01 14.53
CA GLU A 51 0.53 -4.21 15.26
C GLU A 51 1.20 -5.25 14.36
N GLN A 52 0.96 -5.23 13.05
CA GLN A 52 1.64 -6.12 12.10
C GLN A 52 3.04 -5.61 11.73
N PHE A 53 3.29 -4.32 11.95
CA PHE A 53 4.51 -3.61 11.57
C PHE A 53 5.46 -3.36 12.75
N GLU A 54 4.90 -3.12 13.94
CA GLU A 54 5.66 -2.88 15.16
C GLU A 54 6.51 -4.11 15.56
N GLY A 55 7.75 -3.87 15.98
CA GLY A 55 8.66 -4.92 16.46
C GLY A 55 9.25 -5.81 15.36
N LYS A 56 8.93 -5.56 14.09
CA LYS A 56 9.49 -6.23 12.93
C LYS A 56 10.86 -5.65 12.54
N SER A 57 11.70 -6.47 11.91
CA SER A 57 12.95 -5.98 11.31
C SER A 57 12.66 -5.03 10.14
N GLU A 58 13.62 -4.19 9.79
CA GLU A 58 13.50 -3.27 8.65
C GLU A 58 13.16 -4.00 7.35
N GLU A 59 13.76 -5.17 7.12
CA GLU A 59 13.46 -6.02 5.94
C GLU A 59 12.02 -6.54 5.94
N GLU A 60 11.50 -6.97 7.09
CA GLU A 60 10.10 -7.40 7.20
C GLU A 60 9.13 -6.22 7.04
N GLN A 61 9.49 -5.06 7.60
CA GLN A 61 8.71 -3.83 7.46
C GLN A 61 8.63 -3.37 6.00
N GLU A 62 9.75 -3.39 5.27
CA GLU A 62 9.77 -3.06 3.84
C GLU A 62 8.89 -4.03 3.04
N LYS A 63 8.97 -5.33 3.35
CA LYS A 63 8.13 -6.34 2.71
C LYS A 63 6.64 -6.07 2.94
N LEU A 64 6.24 -5.76 4.18
CA LEU A 64 4.85 -5.43 4.53
C LEU A 64 4.35 -4.19 3.79
N ILE A 65 5.18 -3.15 3.70
CA ILE A 65 4.86 -1.93 2.94
C ILE A 65 4.66 -2.27 1.46
N ARG A 66 5.58 -3.04 0.87
CA ARG A 66 5.49 -3.47 -0.53
C ARG A 66 4.20 -4.26 -0.80
N GLU A 67 3.87 -5.22 0.07
CA GLU A 67 2.65 -6.03 -0.06
C GLU A 67 1.38 -5.20 0.07
N ALA A 68 1.36 -4.21 0.97
CA ALA A 68 0.23 -3.29 1.12
C ALA A 68 0.03 -2.42 -0.14
N ILE A 69 1.12 -1.81 -0.65
CA ILE A 69 1.08 -1.00 -1.88
C ILE A 69 0.62 -1.85 -3.07
N LEU A 70 1.19 -3.05 -3.25
CA LEU A 70 0.81 -3.93 -4.36
C LEU A 70 -0.66 -4.32 -4.33
N ARG A 71 -1.20 -4.64 -3.15
CA ARG A 71 -2.61 -4.97 -2.96
C ARG A 71 -3.52 -3.82 -3.40
N GLU A 72 -3.22 -2.61 -2.93
CA GLU A 72 -4.00 -1.41 -3.26
C GLU A 72 -3.95 -1.07 -4.75
N GLU A 73 -2.76 -1.16 -5.35
CA GLU A 73 -2.58 -0.94 -6.78
C GLU A 73 -3.34 -1.98 -7.60
N SER A 74 -3.29 -3.26 -7.22
CA SER A 74 -4.03 -4.33 -7.88
C SER A 74 -5.54 -4.13 -7.79
N GLU A 75 -6.08 -3.79 -6.61
CA GLU A 75 -7.50 -3.49 -6.42
C GLU A 75 -7.96 -2.35 -7.35
N ARG A 76 -7.18 -1.27 -7.42
CA ARG A 76 -7.53 -0.13 -8.28
C ARG A 76 -7.45 -0.46 -9.77
N LEU A 77 -6.40 -1.19 -10.19
CA LEU A 77 -6.20 -1.55 -11.59
C LEU A 77 -7.30 -2.46 -12.14
N LYS A 78 -8.03 -3.20 -11.29
CA LYS A 78 -9.16 -4.06 -11.71
C LYS A 78 -10.25 -3.31 -12.48
N PHE A 79 -10.45 -2.02 -12.19
CA PHE A 79 -11.54 -1.23 -12.75
C PHE A 79 -11.09 -0.16 -13.75
N ILE A 80 -9.79 0.15 -13.79
CA ILE A 80 -9.27 1.15 -14.72
C ILE A 80 -9.48 0.69 -16.16
N GLY A 81 -10.07 1.55 -17.00
CA GLY A 81 -10.34 1.27 -18.40
C GLY A 81 -11.57 0.39 -18.67
N ARG A 82 -12.34 0.03 -17.64
CA ARG A 82 -13.63 -0.67 -17.82
C ARG A 82 -14.75 0.31 -18.13
N GLU A 83 -15.52 0.02 -19.17
CA GLU A 83 -16.78 0.71 -19.48
C GLU A 83 -17.93 0.01 -18.76
N ILE A 84 -18.67 0.74 -17.93
CA ILE A 84 -19.87 0.23 -17.25
C ILE A 84 -21.08 0.88 -17.93
N LYS A 85 -21.94 0.05 -18.56
CA LYS A 85 -23.24 0.48 -19.06
C LYS A 85 -24.29 0.23 -17.99
N LEU A 86 -25.08 1.27 -17.69
CA LEU A 86 -26.24 1.20 -16.79
C LEU A 86 -27.46 0.64 -17.53
#